data_AF-A0A8J7Y0K5-F1
#
_entry.id   AF-A0A8J7Y0K5-F1
#
_cell.length_a   1.000
_cell.length_b   1.000
_cell.length_c   1.000
_cell.angle_alpha   90.00
_cell.angle_beta   90.00
_cell.angle_gamma   90.00
#
_symmetry.space_group_name_H-M   'P 1'
#
loop_
_entity.id
_entity.type
_entity.pdbx_description
1 polymer ?
#
loop_
_entity_poly.entity_id
_entity_poly.type
_entity_poly.pdbx_seq_one_letter_code
_entity_poly.pdbx_strand_id
1 'polypeptide(L)' 'MSEVKPDFVVRVVKDVGGKDRWTDVGVAYRNARGSITVYLSALPLNDKMLLIPSKGE' A
#
# COMPACT_ATOMS: atom_id res chain seq x y z
N MET A 1 15.35 15.77 9.64
CA MET A 1 14.46 15.57 8.47
C MET A 1 13.04 15.56 8.98
N SER A 2 12.16 16.39 8.44
CA SER A 2 10.72 16.31 8.75
C SER A 2 10.19 14.94 8.35
N GLU A 3 9.49 14.28 9.26
CA GLU A 3 8.95 12.94 9.05
C GLU A 3 7.80 13.02 8.03
N VAL A 4 8.07 12.66 6.78
CA VAL A 4 7.04 12.66 5.72
C VAL A 4 6.15 11.44 5.91
N LYS A 5 4.93 11.66 6.42
CA LYS A 5 3.94 10.61 6.59
C LYS A 5 3.43 10.13 5.22
N PRO A 6 3.27 8.81 5.02
CA PRO A 6 2.71 8.27 3.78
C PRO A 6 1.20 8.51 3.68
N ASP A 7 0.74 8.88 2.49
CA ASP A 7 -0.69 9.07 2.20
C ASP A 7 -1.46 7.74 2.18
N PHE A 8 -0.78 6.64 1.85
CA PHE A 8 -1.38 5.31 1.79
C PHE A 8 -0.50 4.22 2.37
N VAL A 9 -1.15 3.20 2.94
CA VAL A 9 -0.58 1.87 3.15
C VAL A 9 -0.91 1.00 1.95
N VAL A 10 0.09 0.28 1.43
CA VAL A 10 -0.07 -0.63 0.30
C VAL A 10 -0.29 -2.03 0.83
N ARG A 11 -1.40 -2.65 0.44
CA ARG A 11 -1.82 -3.95 0.95
C ARG A 11 -2.15 -4.90 -0.19
N VAL A 12 -1.88 -6.18 0.02
CA VAL A 12 -2.27 -7.26 -0.88
C VAL A 12 -3.23 -8.20 -0.16
N VAL A 13 -4.11 -8.83 -0.94
CA VAL A 13 -5.03 -9.87 -0.45
C VAL A 13 -4.73 -11.17 -1.16
N LYS A 14 -4.58 -12.24 -0.39
CA LYS A 14 -4.38 -13.59 -0.89
C LYS A 14 -5.37 -14.53 -0.22
N ASP A 15 -5.97 -15.43 -0.99
CA ASP A 15 -6.68 -16.57 -0.41
C ASP A 15 -5.65 -17.57 0.10
N VAL A 16 -5.72 -17.90 1.39
CA VAL A 16 -4.92 -18.97 2.00
C VAL A 16 -5.88 -19.93 2.69
N GLY A 17 -6.25 -20.99 1.98
CA GLY A 17 -7.12 -22.04 2.50
C GLY A 17 -8.57 -21.59 2.68
N GLY A 18 -9.12 -20.84 1.72
CA GLY A 18 -10.49 -20.34 1.74
C GLY A 18 -10.69 -19.13 2.66
N LYS A 19 -9.61 -18.45 3.04
CA LYS A 19 -9.62 -17.27 3.92
C LYS A 19 -8.79 -16.17 3.31
N ASP A 20 -9.37 -14.97 3.27
CA ASP A 20 -8.65 -13.76 2.87
C ASP A 20 -7.59 -13.38 3.91
N ARG A 21 -6.33 -13.41 3.49
CA ARG A 21 -5.20 -12.91 4.24
C ARG A 21 -4.74 -11.59 3.64
N TRP A 22 -4.73 -10.58 4.49
CA TRP A 22 -4.32 -9.23 4.17
C TRP A 22 -2.89 -9.01 4.65
N THR A 23 -2.04 -8.43 3.81
CA THR A 23 -0.63 -8.19 4.14
C THR A 23 -0.20 -6.83 3.64
N ASP A 24 0.40 -6.04 4.53
CA ASP A 24 1.00 -4.75 4.18
C ASP A 24 2.35 -5.00 3.48
N VAL A 25 2.52 -4.43 2.30
CA VAL A 25 3.69 -4.67 1.42
C VAL A 25 4.36 -3.37 0.98
N GLY A 26 4.02 -2.25 1.60
CA GLY A 26 4.63 -0.97 1.28
C GLY A 26 3.81 0.22 1.73
N VAL A 27 4.26 1.38 1.26
CA VAL A 27 3.60 2.67 1.46
C VAL A 27 3.54 3.40 0.13
N ALA A 28 2.63 4.35 0.00
CA ALA A 28 2.56 5.21 -1.18
C ALA A 28 2.35 6.67 -0.82
N TYR A 29 2.86 7.53 -1.69
CA TYR A 29 2.82 8.98 -1.56
C TYR A 29 2.17 9.57 -2.81
N ARG A 30 1.26 10.52 -2.61
CA ARG A 30 0.66 11.30 -3.69
C ARG A 30 1.66 12.37 -4.12
N ASN A 31 1.97 12.41 -5.40
CA ASN A 31 2.83 13.42 -5.98
C ASN A 31 2.03 14.65 -6.43
N ALA A 32 2.75 15.69 -6.82
CA ALA A 32 2.17 16.79 -7.58
C ALA A 32 1.48 16.26 -8.85
N ARG A 33 0.31 16.83 -9.19
CA ARG A 33 -0.49 16.47 -10.39
C ARG A 33 -1.18 15.11 -10.33
N GLY A 34 -1.33 14.52 -9.14
CA GLY A 34 -2.22 13.39 -8.90
C GLY A 34 -1.65 12.01 -9.22
N SER A 35 -0.37 11.90 -9.61
CA SER A 35 0.30 10.61 -9.68
C SER A 35 0.61 10.07 -8.28
N ILE A 36 0.87 8.77 -8.17
CA ILE A 36 1.17 8.10 -6.91
C ILE A 36 2.48 7.33 -7.09
N THR A 37 3.44 7.54 -6.18
CA THR A 37 4.66 6.74 -6.09
C THR A 37 4.48 5.67 -5.02
N VAL A 38 4.76 4.42 -5.36
CA VAL A 38 4.62 3.26 -4.47
C VAL A 38 6.00 2.73 -4.11
N TYR A 39 6.28 2.60 -2.82
CA TYR A 39 7.48 1.97 -2.29
C TYR A 39 7.12 0.61 -1.72
N LEU A 40 7.50 -0.44 -2.44
CA LEU A 40 7.23 -1.83 -2.03
C LEU A 40 8.38 -2.38 -1.19
N SER A 41 8.03 -3.08 -0.10
CA SER A 41 8.98 -3.88 0.68
C SER A 41 9.12 -5.30 0.12
N ALA A 42 8.12 -5.77 -0.63
CA ALA A 42 8.12 -7.05 -1.33
C ALA A 42 7.31 -6.94 -2.62
N LEU A 43 7.74 -7.65 -3.67
CA LEU A 43 7.00 -7.72 -4.92
C LEU A 43 5.74 -8.59 -4.76
N PRO A 44 4.53 -8.03 -4.96
CA PRO A 44 3.33 -8.84 -5.02
C PRO A 44 3.37 -9.79 -6.21
N LEU A 45 3.07 -11.06 -5.95
CA LEU A 45 2.93 -12.09 -6.98
C LEU A 45 1.46 -12.30 -7.39
N ASN A 46 0.55 -11.48 -6.88
CA ASN A 46 -0.86 -11.47 -7.20
C ASN A 46 -1.22 -10.22 -8.00
N ASP A 47 -2.29 -10.28 -8.78
CA ASP A 47 -2.64 -9.23 -9.75
C ASP A 47 -3.27 -7.98 -9.12
N LYS A 48 -3.31 -7.88 -7.78
CA LYS A 48 -4.04 -6.82 -7.06
C LYS A 48 -3.23 -6.25 -5.91
N MET A 49 -3.00 -4.94 -5.98
CA MET A 49 -2.56 -4.11 -4.87
C MET A 49 -3.66 -3.13 -4.50
N LEU A 50 -3.79 -2.87 -3.20
CA LEU A 50 -4.76 -1.94 -2.64
C LEU A 50 -4.02 -0.80 -1.97
N LEU A 51 -4.41 0.43 -2.29
CA LEU A 51 -3.94 1.64 -1.62
C LEU A 51 -5.00 2.05 -0.59
N ILE A 52 -4.68 1.84 0.68
CA ILE A 52 -5.56 2.18 1.79
C ILE A 52 -5.11 3.55 2.32
N PRO A 53 -5.97 4.59 2.34
CA PRO A 53 -5.61 5.87 2.93
C PRO A 53 -5.10 5.66 4.35
N SER A 54 -3.89 6.13 4.63
CA SER A 54 -3.41 6.26 6.00
C SER A 54 -4.36 7.25 6.66
N LYS A 55 -5.05 6.87 7.74
CA LYS A 55 -5.95 7.80 8.44
C LYS A 55 -5.19 9.09 8.75
N GLY A 56 -5.55 10.18 8.08
CA GLY A 56 -5.26 11.52 8.58
C GLY A 56 -6.19 11.77 9.76
N GLU A 57 -5.65 12.26 10.87
CA GLU A 57 -6.45 13.17 11.70
C GLU A 57 -6.82 14.41 10.87
#